data_AF-N2A0R8-F1
#
_entry.id   AF-N2A0R8-F1
#
_cell.length_a   1.000
_cell.length_b   1.000
_cell.length_c   1.000
_cell.angle_alpha   90.00
_cell.angle_beta   90.00
_cell.angle_gamma   90.00
#
_symmetry.space_group_name_H-M   'P 1'
#
loop_
_entity.id
_entity.type
_entity.pdbx_description
1 polymer ?
#
loop_
_entity_poly.entity_id
_entity_poly.type
_entity_poly.pdbx_seq_one_letter_code
_entity_poly.pdbx_strand_id
1 'polypeptide(L)'
;MKMKKQWWQEEVVYQIYPKSFYDSNDDGIGDLRGITEKLDYLEELGITMLWICPIYRSPMDDNGYDISDYMAIASEFGTMQDLEQLIAEAKKRGIKIILALVINHTSDEHEWFQKALADKDSAYHDYYIFKEGNQEPNNWRSVFGGSVWQKVPGWDEYYFHTFGKKQPDLNWENKELRNQLYEMVNRWLDKGIAGFRIDAITFIKKDLTWKNCEADGVDGLAKCTKTCRNQPGIKVLYL
;
A
#
# COMPACT_ATOMS: atom_id res chain seq x y z
N MET A 1 -33.86 4.22 -18.68
CA MET A 1 -33.40 2.94 -18.09
C MET A 1 -32.61 3.28 -16.85
N LYS A 2 -33.08 2.98 -15.62
CA LYS A 2 -32.25 3.17 -14.41
C LYS A 2 -31.06 2.22 -14.52
N MET A 3 -29.83 2.72 -14.41
CA MET A 3 -28.65 1.84 -14.34
C MET A 3 -28.86 0.84 -13.20
N LYS A 4 -28.64 -0.45 -13.48
CA LYS A 4 -28.70 -1.49 -12.46
C LYS A 4 -27.60 -1.19 -11.45
N LYS A 5 -27.99 -0.91 -10.20
CA LYS A 5 -27.02 -0.64 -9.14
C LYS A 5 -26.11 -1.86 -8.96
N GLN A 6 -24.82 -1.59 -8.82
CA GLN A 6 -23.83 -2.62 -8.47
C GLN A 6 -23.92 -2.90 -6.97
N TRP A 7 -23.59 -4.12 -6.56
CA TRP A 7 -23.74 -4.56 -5.16
C TRP A 7 -23.04 -3.61 -4.16
N TRP A 8 -21.84 -3.13 -4.50
CA TRP A 8 -21.03 -2.25 -3.65
C TRP A 8 -21.64 -0.84 -3.46
N GLN A 9 -22.60 -0.44 -4.31
CA GLN A 9 -23.24 0.88 -4.23
C GLN A 9 -24.28 0.99 -3.11
N GLU A 10 -24.63 -0.14 -2.48
CA GLU A 10 -25.64 -0.21 -1.41
C GLU A 10 -25.01 -0.56 -0.05
N GLU A 11 -23.69 -0.76 0.00
CA GLU A 11 -22.98 -1.14 1.21
C GLU A 11 -22.75 0.06 2.13
N VAL A 12 -22.92 -0.16 3.44
CA VAL A 12 -22.51 0.79 4.49
C VAL A 12 -21.13 0.36 4.97
N VAL A 13 -20.12 1.13 4.55
CA VAL A 13 -18.71 0.83 4.83
C VAL A 13 -18.29 1.43 6.17
N TYR A 14 -17.74 0.59 7.05
CA TYR A 14 -17.11 1.00 8.30
C TYR A 14 -15.59 0.78 8.22
N GLN A 15 -14.82 1.86 8.36
CA GLN A 15 -13.37 1.77 8.36
C GLN A 15 -12.86 1.41 9.76
N ILE A 16 -12.03 0.37 9.84
CA ILE A 16 -11.36 -0.07 11.05
C ILE A 16 -9.87 0.22 10.94
N TYR A 17 -9.34 0.91 11.94
CA TYR A 17 -7.90 1.01 12.19
C TYR A 17 -7.52 -0.02 13.27
N PRO A 18 -6.94 -1.19 12.89
CA PRO A 18 -6.85 -2.37 13.76
C PRO A 18 -6.25 -2.07 15.13
N LYS A 19 -5.08 -1.41 15.14
CA LYS A 19 -4.29 -1.08 16.33
C LYS A 19 -5.06 -0.34 17.42
N SER A 20 -6.13 0.37 17.08
CA SER A 20 -6.89 1.21 18.02
C SER A 20 -8.36 0.83 18.10
N PHE A 21 -8.77 -0.30 17.53
CA PHE A 21 -10.17 -0.70 17.52
C PHE A 21 -10.55 -1.47 18.78
N TYR A 22 -9.97 -2.65 18.98
CA TYR A 22 -10.22 -3.48 20.15
C TYR A 22 -9.12 -4.51 20.38
N ASP A 23 -8.55 -4.50 21.58
CA ASP A 23 -7.54 -5.45 22.06
C ASP A 23 -8.24 -6.64 22.72
N SER A 24 -7.93 -7.87 22.27
CA SER A 24 -8.52 -9.10 22.78
C SER A 24 -7.59 -9.92 23.68
N ASN A 25 -6.33 -9.50 23.83
CA ASN A 25 -5.29 -10.26 24.51
C ASN A 25 -4.57 -9.48 25.64
N ASP A 26 -5.01 -8.25 25.91
CA ASP A 26 -4.52 -7.32 26.93
C ASP A 26 -3.06 -6.85 26.72
N ASP A 27 -2.56 -6.85 25.47
CA ASP A 27 -1.22 -6.35 25.13
C ASP A 27 -1.16 -4.83 24.82
N GLY A 28 -2.32 -4.17 24.78
CA GLY A 28 -2.50 -2.75 24.51
C GLY A 28 -2.67 -2.39 23.03
N ILE A 29 -2.69 -3.37 22.13
CA ILE A 29 -2.83 -3.20 20.68
C ILE A 29 -4.09 -3.93 20.20
N GLY A 30 -4.91 -3.24 19.42
CA GLY A 30 -6.08 -3.89 18.81
C GLY A 30 -5.71 -4.90 17.73
N ASP A 31 -6.44 -6.02 17.67
CA ASP A 31 -6.10 -7.21 16.88
C ASP A 31 -7.30 -7.78 16.10
N LEU A 32 -7.05 -8.78 15.23
CA LEU A 32 -8.08 -9.38 14.37
C LEU A 32 -9.17 -10.16 15.15
N ARG A 33 -8.82 -10.77 16.28
CA ARG A 33 -9.80 -11.45 17.14
C ARG A 33 -10.68 -10.41 17.82
N GLY A 34 -10.11 -9.29 18.23
CA GLY A 34 -10.85 -8.16 18.75
C GLY A 34 -11.87 -7.61 17.74
N ILE A 35 -11.52 -7.52 16.46
CA ILE A 35 -12.50 -7.19 15.40
C ILE A 35 -13.60 -8.24 15.33
N THR A 36 -13.24 -9.54 15.39
CA THR A 36 -14.19 -10.66 15.36
C THR A 36 -15.19 -10.58 16.52
N GLU A 37 -14.73 -10.26 17.73
CA GLU A 37 -15.58 -10.10 18.92
C GLU A 37 -16.60 -8.95 18.82
N LYS A 38 -16.35 -7.96 17.95
CA LYS A 38 -17.25 -6.82 17.76
C LYS A 38 -18.14 -6.94 16.54
N LEU A 39 -18.14 -8.07 15.83
CA LEU A 39 -18.99 -8.24 14.65
C LEU A 39 -20.49 -8.14 14.98
N ASP A 40 -20.95 -8.62 16.14
CA ASP A 40 -22.36 -8.49 16.56
C ASP A 40 -22.75 -7.01 16.75
N TYR A 41 -21.86 -6.22 17.38
CA TYR A 41 -22.06 -4.78 17.53
C TYR A 41 -22.10 -4.06 16.17
N LEU A 42 -21.21 -4.44 15.24
CA LEU A 42 -21.17 -3.86 13.90
C LEU A 42 -22.41 -4.23 13.07
N GLU A 43 -22.92 -5.45 13.21
CA GLU A 43 -24.18 -5.88 12.61
C GLU A 43 -25.37 -5.09 13.17
N GLU A 44 -25.46 -4.92 14.49
CA GLU A 44 -26.52 -4.12 15.14
C GLU A 44 -26.51 -2.66 14.66
N LEU A 45 -25.32 -2.09 14.43
CA LEU A 45 -25.15 -0.75 13.87
C LEU A 45 -25.61 -0.64 12.40
N GLY A 46 -25.87 -1.77 11.72
CA GLY A 46 -26.29 -1.83 10.32
C GLY A 46 -25.13 -1.76 9.32
N ILE A 47 -23.91 -2.05 9.76
CA ILE A 47 -22.73 -2.10 8.89
C ILE A 47 -22.80 -3.35 8.01
N THR A 48 -22.54 -3.19 6.71
CA THR A 48 -22.58 -4.31 5.75
C THR A 48 -21.21 -4.60 5.13
N MET A 49 -20.22 -3.71 5.34
CA MET A 49 -18.85 -3.91 4.89
C MET A 49 -17.83 -3.28 5.84
N LEU A 50 -16.76 -4.01 6.13
CA LEU A 50 -15.59 -3.51 6.84
C LEU A 50 -14.48 -3.17 5.84
N TRP A 51 -13.94 -1.96 5.95
CA TRP A 51 -12.65 -1.63 5.38
C TRP A 51 -11.61 -1.68 6.49
N ILE A 52 -10.74 -2.70 6.45
CA ILE A 52 -9.67 -2.86 7.41
C ILE A 52 -8.40 -2.20 6.85
N CYS A 53 -7.83 -1.24 7.59
CA CYS A 53 -6.51 -0.67 7.32
C CYS A 53 -5.42 -1.78 7.28
N PRO A 54 -4.20 -1.51 6.80
CA PRO A 54 -3.21 -2.55 6.58
C PRO A 54 -2.94 -3.43 7.81
N ILE A 55 -2.99 -4.75 7.60
CA ILE A 55 -2.72 -5.79 8.62
C ILE A 55 -1.52 -6.68 8.25
N TYR A 56 -0.88 -6.38 7.12
CA TYR A 56 0.25 -7.14 6.61
C TYR A 56 1.49 -6.93 7.46
N ARG A 57 2.47 -7.83 7.36
CA ARG A 57 3.76 -7.65 8.01
C ARG A 57 4.41 -6.35 7.52
N SER A 58 4.82 -5.53 8.47
CA SER A 58 5.35 -4.18 8.28
C SER A 58 6.29 -3.83 9.44
N PRO A 59 7.35 -3.05 9.22
CA PRO A 59 8.14 -2.42 10.28
C PRO A 59 7.40 -1.34 11.07
N MET A 60 6.20 -0.94 10.61
CA MET A 60 5.33 0.06 11.21
C MET A 60 5.89 1.50 11.20
N ASP A 61 6.79 1.82 10.27
CA ASP A 61 7.32 3.19 10.09
C ASP A 61 6.21 4.17 9.66
N ASP A 62 5.23 3.67 8.90
CA ASP A 62 3.99 4.36 8.52
C ASP A 62 2.76 3.56 8.95
N ASN A 63 2.82 2.97 10.15
CA ASN A 63 1.74 2.22 10.79
C ASN A 63 1.05 1.18 9.87
N GLY A 64 1.85 0.40 9.13
CA GLY A 64 1.37 -0.71 8.31
C GLY A 64 1.26 -0.38 6.81
N TYR A 65 1.42 0.89 6.41
CA TYR A 65 1.46 1.26 5.00
C TYR A 65 2.83 0.97 4.35
N ASP A 66 3.88 0.79 5.14
CA ASP A 66 5.19 0.27 4.75
C ASP A 66 5.23 -1.27 4.82
N ILE A 67 4.69 -1.96 3.83
CA ILE A 67 4.55 -3.44 3.83
C ILE A 67 5.88 -4.14 3.49
N SER A 68 6.35 -5.04 4.34
CA SER A 68 7.56 -5.87 4.10
C SER A 68 7.24 -7.29 3.62
N ASP A 69 6.02 -7.80 3.83
CA ASP A 69 5.55 -9.06 3.25
C ASP A 69 4.03 -9.03 3.04
N TYR A 70 3.60 -8.99 1.78
CA TYR A 70 2.19 -8.94 1.37
C TYR A 70 1.39 -10.19 1.72
N MET A 71 2.02 -11.33 2.02
CA MET A 71 1.36 -12.61 2.25
C MET A 71 1.35 -13.02 3.73
N ALA A 72 1.99 -12.24 4.60
CA ALA A 72 2.01 -12.47 6.03
C ALA A 72 1.20 -11.40 6.77
N ILE A 73 0.56 -11.81 7.87
CA ILE A 73 -0.07 -10.90 8.83
C ILE A 73 1.00 -10.39 9.81
N ALA A 74 0.93 -9.12 10.20
CA ALA A 74 1.79 -8.60 11.26
C ALA A 74 1.47 -9.30 12.58
N SER A 75 2.50 -9.71 13.33
CA SER A 75 2.31 -10.48 14.56
C SER A 75 1.50 -9.73 15.61
N GLU A 76 1.54 -8.39 15.63
CA GLU A 76 0.74 -7.57 16.55
C GLU A 76 -0.77 -7.62 16.26
N PHE A 77 -1.19 -8.08 15.08
CA PHE A 77 -2.61 -8.23 14.73
C PHE A 77 -3.09 -9.69 14.78
N GLY A 78 -2.19 -10.65 14.96
CA GLY A 78 -2.49 -12.08 15.03
C GLY A 78 -1.95 -12.88 13.84
N THR A 79 -2.71 -13.89 13.42
CA THR A 79 -2.30 -14.90 12.44
C THR A 79 -3.18 -14.91 11.20
N MET A 80 -2.75 -15.63 10.17
CA MET A 80 -3.59 -15.85 8.98
C MET A 80 -4.89 -16.60 9.33
N GLN A 81 -4.84 -17.51 10.30
CA GLN A 81 -6.00 -18.24 10.78
C GLN A 81 -7.01 -17.31 11.46
N ASP A 82 -6.55 -16.30 12.20
CA ASP A 82 -7.43 -15.30 12.82
C ASP A 82 -8.14 -14.46 11.75
N LEU A 83 -7.45 -14.12 10.66
CA LEU A 83 -8.08 -13.45 9.51
C LEU A 83 -9.11 -14.34 8.80
N GLU A 84 -8.78 -15.62 8.57
CA GLU A 84 -9.69 -16.58 7.96
C GLU A 84 -10.95 -16.78 8.82
N GLN A 85 -10.80 -16.82 10.14
CA GLN A 85 -11.92 -16.83 11.07
C GLN A 85 -12.75 -15.54 11.00
N LEU A 86 -12.10 -14.37 10.99
CA LEU A 86 -12.78 -13.07 10.86
C LEU A 86 -13.63 -13.01 9.58
N ILE A 87 -13.08 -13.44 8.44
CA ILE A 87 -13.80 -13.50 7.16
C ILE A 87 -15.02 -14.43 7.26
N ALA A 88 -14.84 -15.62 7.85
CA ALA A 88 -15.92 -16.59 8.00
C ALA A 88 -17.04 -16.08 8.92
N GLU A 89 -16.70 -15.46 10.05
CA GLU A 89 -17.66 -14.91 11.01
C GLU A 89 -18.39 -13.67 10.50
N ALA A 90 -17.69 -12.78 9.79
CA ALA A 90 -18.30 -11.62 9.15
C ALA A 90 -19.33 -12.06 8.10
N LYS A 91 -19.00 -13.09 7.31
CA LYS A 91 -19.90 -13.64 6.29
C LYS A 91 -21.20 -14.19 6.88
N LYS A 92 -21.18 -14.80 8.07
CA LYS A 92 -22.40 -15.29 8.76
C LYS A 92 -23.40 -14.17 9.08
N ARG A 93 -22.89 -12.94 9.24
CA ARG A 93 -23.64 -11.72 9.56
C ARG A 93 -23.91 -10.85 8.32
N GLY A 94 -23.63 -11.38 7.12
CA GLY A 94 -23.76 -10.62 5.87
C GLY A 94 -22.75 -9.48 5.71
N ILE A 95 -21.73 -9.39 6.57
CA ILE A 95 -20.70 -8.36 6.56
C ILE A 95 -19.58 -8.77 5.60
N LYS A 96 -19.29 -7.93 4.62
CA LYS A 96 -18.18 -8.10 3.68
C LYS A 96 -16.90 -7.51 4.25
N ILE A 97 -15.75 -8.02 3.85
CA ILE A 97 -14.46 -7.46 4.24
C ILE A 97 -13.73 -7.00 2.99
N ILE A 98 -13.23 -5.76 3.00
CA ILE A 98 -12.22 -5.27 2.07
C ILE A 98 -10.97 -4.90 2.85
N LEU A 99 -9.81 -5.18 2.26
CA LEU A 99 -8.52 -4.84 2.87
C LEU A 99 -7.91 -3.62 2.19
N ALA A 100 -7.09 -2.87 2.92
CA ALA A 100 -6.22 -1.89 2.30
C ALA A 100 -5.21 -2.60 1.36
N LEU A 101 -5.02 -2.06 0.16
CA LEU A 101 -4.03 -2.54 -0.81
C LEU A 101 -3.02 -1.43 -1.08
N VAL A 102 -1.79 -1.60 -0.59
CA VAL A 102 -0.72 -0.61 -0.73
C VAL A 102 0.30 -1.12 -1.73
N ILE A 103 0.21 -0.62 -2.96
CA ILE A 103 0.98 -1.14 -4.10
C ILE A 103 1.66 -0.01 -4.89
N ASN A 104 1.68 1.21 -4.38
CA ASN A 104 2.55 2.26 -4.92
C ASN A 104 4.00 2.06 -4.49
N HIS A 105 4.21 1.53 -3.29
CA HIS A 105 5.51 1.32 -2.65
C HIS A 105 5.46 0.06 -1.78
N THR A 106 6.63 -0.44 -1.40
CA THR A 106 6.80 -1.43 -0.31
C THR A 106 7.55 -0.77 0.84
N SER A 107 7.76 -1.49 1.94
CA SER A 107 8.84 -1.18 2.88
C SER A 107 10.21 -1.35 2.20
N ASP A 108 11.22 -0.62 2.65
CA ASP A 108 12.63 -0.89 2.34
C ASP A 108 13.12 -2.23 2.90
N GLU A 109 12.44 -2.80 3.90
CA GLU A 109 12.71 -4.16 4.42
C GLU A 109 12.06 -5.27 3.57
N HIS A 110 11.30 -4.91 2.53
CA HIS A 110 10.67 -5.90 1.64
C HIS A 110 11.73 -6.70 0.86
N GLU A 111 11.50 -8.01 0.69
CA GLU A 111 12.45 -8.93 0.04
C GLU A 111 12.88 -8.43 -1.35
N TRP A 112 11.94 -7.90 -2.14
CA TRP A 112 12.24 -7.31 -3.44
C TRP A 112 13.23 -6.15 -3.34
N PHE A 113 13.06 -5.22 -2.39
CA PHE A 113 13.97 -4.07 -2.27
C PHE A 113 15.34 -4.50 -1.75
N GLN A 114 15.37 -5.42 -0.78
CA GLN A 114 16.64 -5.99 -0.29
C GLN A 114 17.43 -6.69 -1.39
N LYS A 115 16.76 -7.43 -2.28
CA LYS A 115 17.40 -8.02 -3.47
C LYS A 115 17.84 -6.97 -4.49
N ALA A 116 17.03 -5.93 -4.69
CA ALA A 116 17.38 -4.81 -5.55
C ALA A 116 18.65 -4.09 -5.08
N LEU A 117 18.86 -3.96 -3.77
CA LEU A 117 20.06 -3.37 -3.17
C LEU A 117 21.27 -4.32 -3.11
N ALA A 118 21.04 -5.64 -3.19
CA ALA A 118 22.12 -6.63 -3.15
C ALA A 118 22.82 -6.76 -4.50
N ASP A 119 22.08 -6.61 -5.60
CA ASP A 119 22.61 -6.78 -6.96
C ASP A 119 21.86 -5.87 -7.95
N LYS A 120 22.60 -4.92 -8.52
CA LYS A 120 22.11 -3.96 -9.52
C LYS A 120 21.70 -4.64 -10.84
N ASP A 121 22.26 -5.81 -11.14
CA ASP A 121 21.97 -6.54 -12.36
C ASP A 121 20.81 -7.54 -12.15
N SER A 122 20.23 -7.58 -10.95
CA SER A 122 19.07 -8.41 -10.64
C SER A 122 17.78 -7.84 -11.24
N ALA A 123 16.86 -8.74 -11.61
CA ALA A 123 15.52 -8.33 -12.07
C ALA A 123 14.73 -7.52 -11.03
N TYR A 124 15.10 -7.60 -9.74
CA TYR A 124 14.46 -6.84 -8.67
C TYR A 124 14.90 -5.38 -8.64
N HIS A 125 16.06 -5.03 -9.21
CA HIS A 125 16.47 -3.63 -9.35
C HIS A 125 15.43 -2.85 -10.18
N ASP A 126 14.96 -3.45 -11.28
CA ASP A 126 13.91 -2.90 -12.15
C ASP A 126 12.50 -2.90 -11.53
N TYR A 127 12.29 -3.51 -10.36
CA TYR A 127 11.01 -3.44 -9.63
C TYR A 127 10.84 -2.10 -8.92
N TYR A 128 11.93 -1.35 -8.74
CA TYR A 128 11.92 -0.03 -8.13
C TYR A 128 12.47 0.99 -9.12
N ILE A 129 12.43 2.25 -8.72
CA ILE A 129 12.87 3.36 -9.57
C ILE A 129 14.23 3.83 -9.06
N PHE A 130 15.29 3.37 -9.73
CA PHE A 130 16.65 3.86 -9.52
C PHE A 130 17.07 4.85 -10.61
N LYS A 131 17.92 5.80 -10.23
CA LYS A 131 18.55 6.77 -11.15
C LYS A 131 19.99 7.01 -10.75
N GLU A 132 20.89 6.86 -11.72
CA GLU A 132 22.29 7.25 -11.58
C GLU A 132 22.44 8.76 -11.43
N GLY A 133 23.40 9.19 -10.61
CA GLY A 133 23.71 10.60 -10.43
C GLY A 133 24.72 10.88 -9.31
N ASN A 134 25.47 11.98 -9.51
CA ASN A 134 26.34 12.58 -8.49
C ASN A 134 25.56 13.49 -7.51
N GLN A 135 24.32 13.83 -7.86
CA GLN A 135 23.37 14.59 -7.07
C GLN A 135 21.96 14.05 -7.33
N GLU A 136 20.98 14.50 -6.55
CA GLU A 136 19.58 14.13 -6.73
C GLU A 136 19.13 14.42 -8.19
N PRO A 137 18.46 13.46 -8.87
CA PRO A 137 18.07 13.59 -10.28
C PRO A 137 17.22 14.83 -10.61
N ASN A 138 16.36 15.26 -9.68
CA ASN A 138 15.54 16.45 -9.82
C ASN A 138 15.13 17.02 -8.45
N ASN A 139 14.47 18.18 -8.47
CA ASN A 139 14.06 18.92 -7.28
C ASN A 139 12.67 18.54 -6.74
N TRP A 140 12.21 17.30 -6.95
CA TRP A 140 10.88 16.91 -6.47
C TRP A 140 10.88 16.67 -4.95
N ARG A 141 9.86 17.20 -4.27
CA ARG A 141 9.63 17.09 -2.84
C ARG A 141 8.67 15.95 -2.54
N SER A 142 9.05 15.05 -1.62
CA SER A 142 8.19 14.00 -1.07
C SER A 142 6.95 14.60 -0.41
N VAL A 143 5.86 13.82 -0.37
CA VAL A 143 4.63 14.15 0.37
C VAL A 143 4.93 14.35 1.86
N PHE A 144 5.89 13.60 2.42
CA PHE A 144 6.30 13.71 3.82
C PHE A 144 7.45 14.70 4.04
N GLY A 145 7.87 15.42 2.99
CA GLY A 145 8.92 16.43 3.03
C GLY A 145 10.31 15.90 2.68
N GLY A 146 11.22 16.83 2.37
CA GLY A 146 12.53 16.50 1.80
C GLY A 146 12.45 16.05 0.34
N SER A 147 13.59 15.66 -0.23
CA SER A 147 13.67 15.12 -1.59
C SER A 147 12.93 13.79 -1.70
N VAL A 148 12.42 13.47 -2.90
CA VAL A 148 11.94 12.11 -3.26
C VAL A 148 13.08 11.13 -3.55
N TRP A 149 14.32 11.59 -3.56
CA TRP A 149 15.48 10.78 -3.90
C TRP A 149 16.31 10.51 -2.64
N GLN A 150 16.55 9.23 -2.37
CA GLN A 150 17.45 8.81 -1.31
C GLN A 150 18.65 8.10 -1.92
N LYS A 151 19.86 8.56 -1.56
CA LYS A 151 21.12 7.99 -2.05
C LYS A 151 21.23 6.54 -1.59
N VAL A 152 21.59 5.64 -2.51
CA VAL A 152 21.94 4.25 -2.21
C VAL A 152 23.39 4.22 -1.67
N PRO A 153 23.64 3.72 -0.45
CA PRO A 153 24.99 3.65 0.08
C PRO A 153 25.93 2.81 -0.79
N GLY A 154 27.08 3.38 -1.17
CA GLY A 154 28.11 2.69 -1.94
C GLY A 154 27.88 2.64 -3.45
N TRP A 155 26.75 3.12 -3.95
CA TRP A 155 26.43 3.14 -5.39
C TRP A 155 26.32 4.57 -5.91
N ASP A 156 26.49 4.75 -7.21
CA ASP A 156 26.27 6.02 -7.90
C ASP A 156 24.79 6.25 -8.26
N GLU A 157 23.88 5.75 -7.43
CA GLU A 157 22.43 5.78 -7.68
C GLU A 157 21.63 6.35 -6.51
N TYR A 158 20.42 6.79 -6.83
CA TYR A 158 19.36 7.18 -5.91
C TYR A 158 18.12 6.33 -6.19
N TYR A 159 17.40 5.93 -5.14
CA TYR A 159 16.07 5.34 -5.30
C TYR A 159 14.99 6.38 -5.03
N PHE A 160 13.84 6.20 -5.69
CA PHE A 160 12.69 7.08 -5.57
C PHE A 160 11.74 6.65 -4.44
N HIS A 161 11.23 7.63 -3.68
CA HIS A 161 10.14 7.44 -2.73
C HIS A 161 9.17 8.64 -2.75
N THR A 162 7.89 8.38 -2.98
CA THR A 162 6.84 9.41 -2.97
C THR A 162 6.56 9.91 -1.54
N PHE A 163 6.67 9.01 -0.57
CA PHE A 163 6.31 9.20 0.83
C PHE A 163 7.57 9.12 1.70
N GLY A 164 7.58 8.27 2.73
CA GLY A 164 8.72 8.06 3.61
C GLY A 164 9.92 7.46 2.89
N LYS A 165 11.13 7.69 3.42
CA LYS A 165 12.37 7.11 2.86
C LYS A 165 12.34 5.59 2.89
N LYS A 166 11.70 5.01 3.92
CA LYS A 166 11.48 3.57 4.04
C LYS A 166 10.36 3.03 3.15
N GLN A 167 9.82 3.85 2.26
CA GLN A 167 8.74 3.48 1.34
C GLN A 167 9.19 3.63 -0.13
N PRO A 168 10.18 2.84 -0.60
CA PRO A 168 10.64 2.90 -1.99
C PRO A 168 9.49 2.56 -2.95
N ASP A 169 9.29 3.42 -3.94
CA ASP A 169 8.20 3.28 -4.90
C ASP A 169 8.48 2.15 -5.89
N LEU A 170 7.44 1.37 -6.14
CA LEU A 170 7.40 0.33 -7.15
C LEU A 170 7.36 0.96 -8.56
N ASN A 171 8.13 0.38 -9.47
CA ASN A 171 8.20 0.78 -10.87
C ASN A 171 7.07 0.11 -11.68
N TRP A 172 5.90 0.74 -11.71
CA TRP A 172 4.75 0.21 -12.46
C TRP A 172 4.93 0.16 -13.98
N GLU A 173 5.99 0.75 -14.55
CA GLU A 173 6.30 0.54 -15.98
C GLU A 173 6.76 -0.90 -16.24
N ASN A 174 7.33 -1.58 -15.24
CA ASN A 174 7.77 -2.97 -15.30
C ASN A 174 6.57 -3.93 -15.37
N LYS A 175 6.44 -4.66 -16.49
CA LYS A 175 5.32 -5.59 -16.71
C LYS A 175 5.35 -6.79 -15.77
N GLU A 176 6.54 -7.30 -15.46
CA GLU A 176 6.69 -8.48 -14.61
C GLU A 176 6.26 -8.16 -13.18
N LEU A 177 6.71 -7.00 -12.66
CA LEU A 177 6.23 -6.50 -11.36
C LEU A 177 4.70 -6.41 -11.32
N ARG A 178 4.06 -5.86 -12.36
CA ARG A 178 2.59 -5.78 -12.40
C ARG A 178 1.95 -7.17 -12.33
N ASN A 179 2.49 -8.16 -13.03
CA ASN A 179 2.00 -9.54 -12.96
C ASN A 179 2.10 -10.10 -11.54
N GLN A 180 3.22 -9.88 -10.84
CA GLN A 180 3.41 -10.31 -9.45
C GLN A 180 2.37 -9.65 -8.52
N LEU A 181 2.11 -8.35 -8.70
CA LEU A 181 1.09 -7.62 -7.94
C LEU A 181 -0.32 -8.17 -8.21
N TYR A 182 -0.66 -8.46 -9.47
CA TYR A 182 -1.97 -9.03 -9.82
C TYR A 182 -2.15 -10.44 -9.25
N GLU A 183 -1.11 -11.27 -9.27
CA GLU A 183 -1.14 -12.58 -8.65
C GLU A 183 -1.39 -12.49 -7.14
N MET A 184 -0.68 -11.58 -6.46
CA MET A 184 -0.90 -11.30 -5.03
C MET A 184 -2.34 -10.85 -4.75
N VAL A 185 -2.89 -9.93 -5.55
CA VAL A 185 -4.28 -9.47 -5.45
C VAL A 185 -5.25 -10.63 -5.60
N ASN A 186 -5.05 -11.50 -6.60
CA ASN A 186 -5.92 -12.66 -6.83
C ASN A 186 -5.87 -13.65 -5.68
N ARG A 187 -4.68 -13.94 -5.11
CA ARG A 187 -4.55 -14.83 -3.95
C ARG A 187 -5.34 -14.33 -2.73
N TRP A 188 -5.38 -13.02 -2.52
CA TRP A 188 -6.18 -12.42 -1.46
C TRP A 188 -7.69 -12.47 -1.75
N LEU A 189 -8.11 -12.25 -3.00
CA LEU A 189 -9.50 -12.46 -3.41
C LEU A 189 -9.95 -13.91 -3.22
N ASP A 190 -9.08 -14.87 -3.56
CA ASP A 190 -9.33 -16.31 -3.39
C ASP A 190 -9.51 -16.71 -1.91
N LYS A 191 -8.94 -15.94 -0.97
CA LYS A 191 -9.17 -16.11 0.47
C LYS A 191 -10.59 -15.70 0.92
N GLY A 192 -11.34 -14.99 0.08
CA GLY A 192 -12.75 -14.67 0.31
C GLY A 192 -13.04 -13.25 0.79
N ILE A 193 -12.09 -12.32 0.68
CA ILE A 193 -12.39 -10.88 0.82
C ILE A 193 -13.23 -10.41 -0.37
N ALA A 194 -14.04 -9.37 -0.17
CA ALA A 194 -14.93 -8.82 -1.19
C ALA A 194 -14.23 -7.85 -2.16
N GLY A 195 -13.00 -7.42 -1.85
CA GLY A 195 -12.24 -6.49 -2.65
C GLY A 195 -11.22 -5.70 -1.83
N PHE A 196 -10.80 -4.56 -2.36
CA PHE A 196 -9.76 -3.73 -1.76
C PHE A 196 -10.11 -2.24 -1.78
N ARG A 197 -9.64 -1.53 -0.76
CA ARG A 197 -9.40 -0.09 -0.85
C ARG A 197 -7.96 0.12 -1.29
N ILE A 198 -7.77 0.70 -2.47
CA ILE A 198 -6.43 0.85 -3.06
C ILE A 198 -5.80 2.16 -2.59
N ASP A 199 -4.71 2.06 -1.82
CA ASP A 199 -3.96 3.21 -1.34
C ASP A 199 -3.12 3.84 -2.46
N ALA A 200 -3.01 5.17 -2.42
CA ALA A 200 -2.17 5.96 -3.30
C ALA A 200 -2.24 5.58 -4.80
N ILE A 201 -3.37 5.03 -5.27
CA ILE A 201 -3.52 4.54 -6.66
C ILE A 201 -3.22 5.62 -7.70
N THR A 202 -3.47 6.89 -7.35
CA THR A 202 -3.17 8.02 -8.22
C THR A 202 -1.67 8.29 -8.40
N PHE A 203 -0.79 7.67 -7.60
CA PHE A 203 0.66 7.89 -7.62
C PHE A 203 1.45 6.84 -8.39
N ILE A 204 0.83 5.73 -8.82
CA ILE A 204 1.57 4.59 -9.39
C ILE A 204 2.37 4.93 -10.67
N LYS A 205 1.98 5.97 -11.41
CA LYS A 205 2.69 6.44 -12.61
C LYS A 205 3.42 7.74 -12.36
N LYS A 206 4.70 7.82 -12.74
CA LYS A 206 5.55 9.00 -12.59
C LYS A 206 5.76 9.71 -13.93
N ASP A 207 6.09 11.00 -13.89
CA ASP A 207 6.54 11.75 -15.07
C ASP A 207 7.91 11.22 -15.51
N LEU A 208 7.92 10.49 -16.63
CA LEU A 208 9.11 9.82 -17.14
C LEU A 208 10.12 10.78 -17.80
N THR A 209 9.82 12.08 -17.87
CA THR A 209 10.81 13.08 -18.30
C THR A 209 11.83 13.40 -17.21
N TRP A 210 11.50 13.13 -15.95
CA TRP A 210 12.34 13.37 -14.77
C TRP A 210 12.83 14.82 -14.63
N LYS A 211 12.19 15.78 -15.28
CA LYS A 211 12.62 17.18 -15.29
C LYS A 211 12.34 17.86 -13.95
N ASN A 212 13.18 18.83 -13.61
CA ASN A 212 12.89 19.78 -12.54
C ASN A 212 11.56 20.49 -12.78
N CYS A 213 10.90 20.84 -11.68
CA CYS A 213 9.73 21.69 -11.68
C CYS A 213 10.09 23.06 -11.10
N GLU A 214 9.26 24.06 -11.39
CA GLU A 214 9.34 25.33 -10.69
C GLU A 214 9.15 25.11 -9.18
N ALA A 215 10.12 25.57 -8.39
CA ALA A 215 10.13 25.40 -6.95
C ALA A 215 8.91 26.10 -6.32
N ASP A 216 8.29 25.43 -5.35
CA ASP A 216 7.08 25.91 -4.67
C ASP A 216 7.24 26.00 -3.14
N GLY A 217 8.48 25.97 -2.66
CA GLY A 217 8.82 26.18 -1.25
C GLY A 217 10.23 26.73 -1.07
N VAL A 218 10.50 27.18 0.15
CA VAL A 218 11.76 27.84 0.54
C VAL A 218 12.98 26.92 0.53
N ASP A 219 12.75 25.60 0.47
CA ASP A 219 13.78 24.56 0.34
C ASP A 219 14.27 24.38 -1.12
N GLY A 220 13.72 25.14 -2.08
CA GLY A 220 14.08 25.03 -3.50
C GLY A 220 13.45 23.83 -4.23
N LEU A 221 12.59 23.05 -3.55
CA LEU A 221 11.94 21.87 -4.10
C LEU A 221 10.53 22.18 -4.64
N ALA A 222 9.95 21.23 -5.37
CA ALA A 222 8.60 21.30 -5.92
C ALA A 222 7.79 20.06 -5.54
N LYS A 223 6.54 20.20 -5.11
CA LYS A 223 5.71 19.04 -4.69
C LYS A 223 5.63 17.97 -5.77
N CYS A 224 5.98 16.73 -5.44
CA CYS A 224 5.92 15.59 -6.36
C CYS A 224 4.49 15.28 -6.86
N THR A 225 3.45 15.77 -6.17
CA THR A 225 2.06 15.62 -6.65
C THR A 225 1.82 16.22 -8.04
N LYS A 226 2.66 17.17 -8.49
CA LYS A 226 2.64 17.72 -9.86
C LYS A 226 3.10 16.69 -10.91
N THR A 227 4.00 15.79 -10.54
CA THR A 227 4.70 14.86 -11.45
C THR A 227 4.37 13.39 -11.19
N CYS A 228 3.70 13.08 -10.09
CA CYS A 228 3.40 11.69 -9.69
C CYS A 228 1.89 11.42 -9.66
N ARG A 229 1.04 12.43 -9.45
CA ARG A 229 -0.40 12.20 -9.29
C ARG A 229 -1.13 12.24 -10.63
N ASN A 230 -1.95 11.22 -10.92
CA ASN A 230 -2.83 11.11 -12.09
C ASN A 230 -2.12 11.35 -13.43
N GLN A 231 -0.88 10.86 -13.58
CA GLN A 231 -0.10 11.09 -14.79
C GLN A 231 -0.76 10.47 -16.05
N PRO A 232 -0.60 11.10 -17.22
CA PRO A 232 -1.17 10.58 -18.47
C PRO A 232 -0.79 9.11 -18.72
N GLY A 233 -1.76 8.28 -19.10
CA GLY A 233 -1.54 6.85 -19.34
C GLY A 233 -1.61 5.95 -18.10
N ILE A 234 -1.83 6.50 -16.90
CA ILE A 234 -1.96 5.73 -15.64
C ILE A 234 -3.01 4.61 -15.74
N LYS A 235 -4.10 4.83 -16.50
CA LYS A 235 -5.18 3.86 -16.69
C LYS A 235 -4.71 2.54 -17.32
N VAL A 236 -3.68 2.58 -18.17
CA VAL A 236 -3.16 1.38 -18.85
C VAL A 236 -2.38 0.47 -17.87
N LEU A 237 -2.08 0.95 -16.66
CA LEU A 237 -1.33 0.19 -15.67
C LEU A 237 -2.20 -0.74 -14.82
N TYR A 238 -3.53 -0.59 -14.88
CA TYR A 238 -4.48 -1.39 -14.07
C TYR A 238 -5.72 -1.81 -14.87
N LEU A 239 -5.65 -1.70 -16.20
CA LEU A 239 -6.60 -2.28 -17.16
C LEU A 239 -5.93 -3.45 -17.87
#